data_AF-A0A3Q1JXM7-F1
#
_entry.id   AF-A0A3Q1JXM7-F1
#
_cell.length_a   1.000
_cell.length_b   1.000
_cell.length_c   1.000
_cell.angle_alpha   90.00
_cell.angle_beta   90.00
_cell.angle_gamma   90.00
#
_symmetry.space_group_name_H-M   'P 1'
#
loop_
_entity.id
_entity.type
_entity.pdbx_description
1 polymer ?
#
loop_
_entity_poly.entity_id
_entity_poly.type
_entity_poly.pdbx_seq_one_letter_code
_entity_poly.pdbx_strand_id
1 'polypeptide(L)'
;MPRGRSATSARSESTEMDIDGTESEIAKVQRQFKIMEGDRQAYSIQAREQIRKQQHEIDKLQKEQEELHRNLGVCKSSSREQQDNEDAQSLRALLEQRDMVEEELRKEMQCQKELEKEISNMKLKMAELKKGEVSTSDTQRSEARRTQKAIHTLEYKLDRALTRFNEQLTKNSHLREEMQTLHIERVRFQQLRNRLEKELHEVRKKIGEMISLSTAAYDARVEAQSKMTMMREKAVKDLAQYNVEMKELERVIAHECNLKDFMTTKCSERSGQDDSHEMGHRRMSMANEPKRMDSGEESLDALEEVFERIQTVTGEDNLDMLVTRFIQVEDRNFALFNFVNEQNNEAEALKDQINQIQGEMEQFRVEISQQEQDHGSLLRDIDEQQKETESQAEDYENEANIINKILDEIKTGVNSIFSKMECDRSVIEDMLGSSTGISENNIMSYLGVVEQKTNELLAVQAFLYSKDLEKDYNPKDLAKFLLGQNPELLQQNFSIQPAVNSVDYDTEESPLTDEEDRPLSQGELRKTIMKKVLHRESSIRQGANKASKISQRFDGRRRSVEDPLI
;
A
#
# COMPACT_ATOMS: atom_id res chain seq x y z
N MET A 1 79.57 -120.56 69.90
CA MET A 1 78.27 -121.19 69.60
C MET A 1 78.40 -121.99 68.29
N PRO A 2 77.73 -123.15 68.13
CA PRO A 2 78.51 -124.33 67.75
C PRO A 2 77.92 -125.28 66.68
N ARG A 3 78.72 -126.31 66.37
CA ARG A 3 78.34 -127.69 65.93
C ARG A 3 77.87 -127.94 64.49
N GLY A 4 78.76 -128.60 63.74
CA GLY A 4 78.45 -129.45 62.57
C GLY A 4 79.52 -130.54 62.40
N ARG A 5 79.34 -131.65 63.13
CA ARG A 5 79.77 -133.07 62.93
C ARG A 5 80.84 -133.39 61.85
N SER A 6 81.95 -134.08 62.15
CA SER A 6 82.17 -135.47 62.66
C SER A 6 82.13 -136.58 61.58
N ALA A 7 83.30 -137.14 61.25
CA ALA A 7 83.58 -138.51 60.76
C ALA A 7 85.12 -138.63 60.53
N THR A 8 85.91 -139.41 61.29
CA THR A 8 86.30 -140.84 61.07
C THR A 8 86.95 -141.13 59.71
N SER A 9 88.01 -141.94 59.55
CA SER A 9 88.67 -142.89 60.48
C SER A 9 90.16 -143.06 60.15
N ALA A 10 90.93 -143.34 61.19
CA ALA A 10 92.19 -144.07 61.15
C ALA A 10 92.08 -145.44 60.44
N ARG A 11 93.17 -145.86 59.80
CA ARG A 11 93.75 -147.19 60.06
C ARG A 11 95.21 -147.30 59.59
N SER A 12 96.05 -147.78 60.50
CA SER A 12 97.41 -148.26 60.28
C SER A 12 97.51 -149.62 60.97
N GLU A 13 97.93 -150.66 60.26
CA GLU A 13 98.24 -152.00 60.78
C GLU A 13 99.51 -152.42 60.01
N SER A 14 100.68 -152.47 60.66
CA SER A 14 101.17 -153.51 61.60
C SER A 14 101.67 -154.73 60.83
N THR A 15 102.98 -154.87 60.67
CA THR A 15 103.85 -155.61 61.61
C THR A 15 103.90 -157.09 61.22
N GLU A 16 105.00 -157.45 60.58
CA GLU A 16 105.49 -158.82 60.56
C GLU A 16 106.80 -158.80 61.37
N MET A 17 106.81 -159.49 62.51
CA MET A 17 108.04 -159.98 63.10
C MET A 17 108.40 -161.26 62.35
N ASP A 18 109.61 -161.37 61.82
CA ASP A 18 110.59 -162.25 62.46
C ASP A 18 112.01 -162.13 61.84
N ILE A 19 112.98 -161.95 62.73
CA ILE A 19 114.32 -162.58 62.72
C ILE A 19 115.02 -162.71 61.36
N ASP A 20 115.67 -161.64 60.87
CA ASP A 20 117.14 -161.40 61.02
C ASP A 20 117.60 -160.22 60.10
N GLY A 21 118.72 -159.57 60.42
CA GLY A 21 119.37 -158.58 59.53
C GLY A 21 119.09 -157.09 59.83
N THR A 22 119.74 -156.56 60.87
CA THR A 22 119.58 -155.22 61.47
C THR A 22 120.00 -154.00 60.63
N GLU A 23 120.28 -154.13 59.32
CA GLU A 23 120.90 -153.05 58.53
C GLU A 23 119.96 -152.31 57.55
N SER A 24 118.80 -152.88 57.19
CA SER A 24 117.92 -152.28 56.17
C SER A 24 117.03 -151.15 56.69
N GLU A 25 116.67 -151.15 57.97
CA GLU A 25 115.69 -150.20 58.53
C GLU A 25 116.23 -148.77 58.68
N ILE A 26 117.53 -148.63 58.96
CA ILE A 26 118.20 -147.33 59.16
C ILE A 26 118.05 -146.42 57.93
N ALA A 27 118.08 -147.01 56.72
CA ALA A 27 117.93 -146.28 55.47
C ALA A 27 116.51 -145.71 55.22
N LYS A 28 115.46 -146.35 55.75
CA LYS A 28 114.08 -145.86 55.64
C LYS A 28 113.82 -144.70 56.60
N VAL A 29 114.28 -144.82 57.85
CA VAL A 29 114.07 -143.80 58.90
C VAL A 29 114.75 -142.47 58.54
N GLN A 30 115.97 -142.51 58.01
CA GLN A 30 116.68 -141.30 57.56
C GLN A 30 115.94 -140.55 56.44
N ARG A 31 115.22 -141.26 55.56
CA ARG A 31 114.46 -140.63 54.45
C ARG A 31 113.18 -139.96 54.94
N GLN A 32 112.48 -140.53 55.92
CA GLN A 32 111.30 -139.91 56.53
C GLN A 32 111.65 -138.65 57.32
N PHE A 33 112.75 -138.66 58.08
CA PHE A 33 113.16 -137.51 58.89
C PHE A 33 113.41 -136.25 58.04
N LYS A 34 114.01 -136.43 56.86
CA LYS A 34 114.31 -135.33 55.93
C LYS A 34 113.06 -134.73 55.26
N ILE A 35 112.01 -135.52 55.07
CA ILE A 35 110.72 -135.02 54.56
C ILE A 35 109.99 -134.23 55.67
N MET A 36 109.93 -134.78 56.88
CA MET A 36 109.33 -134.10 58.04
C MET A 36 109.99 -132.77 58.38
N GLU A 37 111.32 -132.63 58.23
CA GLU A 37 111.99 -131.34 58.39
C GLU A 37 111.61 -130.32 57.31
N GLY A 38 111.44 -130.77 56.06
CA GLY A 38 110.97 -129.92 54.96
C GLY A 38 109.56 -129.39 55.20
N ASP A 39 108.63 -130.29 55.58
CA ASP A 39 107.25 -129.92 55.91
C ASP A 39 107.20 -128.97 57.12
N ARG A 40 107.98 -129.25 58.17
CA ARG A 40 108.09 -128.38 59.36
C ARG A 40 108.56 -126.96 59.01
N GLN A 41 109.52 -126.82 58.09
CA GLN A 41 109.95 -125.51 57.61
C GLN A 41 108.87 -124.83 56.78
N ALA A 42 108.24 -125.54 55.83
CA ALA A 42 107.17 -125.01 54.99
C ALA A 42 105.98 -124.47 55.81
N TYR A 43 105.47 -125.25 56.77
CA TYR A 43 104.41 -124.80 57.68
C TYR A 43 104.81 -123.57 58.50
N SER A 44 106.07 -123.48 58.95
CA SER A 44 106.55 -122.31 59.71
C SER A 44 106.59 -121.02 58.90
N ILE A 45 106.89 -121.12 57.59
CA ILE A 45 106.92 -119.99 56.66
C ILE A 45 105.48 -119.57 56.32
N GLN A 46 104.62 -120.53 55.99
CA GLN A 46 103.22 -120.29 55.65
C GLN A 46 102.45 -119.64 56.82
N ALA A 47 102.69 -120.08 58.05
CA ALA A 47 102.12 -119.48 59.26
C ALA A 47 102.56 -118.01 59.45
N ARG A 48 103.84 -117.68 59.19
CA ARG A 48 104.35 -116.30 59.28
C ARG A 48 103.76 -115.40 58.20
N GLU A 49 103.61 -115.88 56.96
CA GLU A 49 102.93 -115.12 55.91
C GLU A 49 101.45 -114.86 56.24
N GLN A 50 100.76 -115.84 56.81
CA GLN A 50 99.35 -115.70 57.17
C GLN A 50 99.15 -114.68 58.30
N ILE A 51 100.01 -114.68 59.32
CA ILE A 51 100.01 -113.65 60.38
C ILE A 51 100.28 -112.26 59.79
N ARG A 52 101.25 -112.12 58.88
CA ARG A 52 101.57 -110.84 58.23
C ARG A 52 100.40 -110.31 57.39
N LYS A 53 99.68 -111.19 56.67
CA LYS A 53 98.47 -110.81 55.91
C LYS A 53 97.36 -110.33 56.84
N GLN A 54 97.09 -111.06 57.93
CA GLN A 54 96.08 -110.68 58.93
C GLN A 54 96.40 -109.32 59.60
N GLN A 55 97.66 -109.06 59.93
CA GLN A 55 98.07 -107.77 60.50
C GLN A 55 97.84 -106.61 59.51
N HIS A 56 98.19 -106.79 58.23
CA HIS A 56 97.98 -105.76 57.22
C HIS A 56 96.50 -105.45 56.95
N GLU A 57 95.63 -106.45 57.06
CA GLU A 57 94.18 -106.29 56.91
C GLU A 57 93.55 -105.59 58.13
N ILE A 58 94.04 -105.87 59.34
CA ILE A 58 93.66 -105.12 60.56
C ILE A 58 94.04 -103.65 60.44
N ASP A 59 95.27 -103.34 60.02
CA ASP A 59 95.74 -101.95 59.82
C ASP A 59 94.88 -101.20 58.78
N LYS A 60 94.39 -101.89 57.74
CA LYS A 60 93.50 -101.30 56.73
C LYS A 60 92.13 -100.99 57.31
N LEU A 61 91.52 -101.94 58.02
CA LEU A 61 90.20 -101.77 58.64
C LEU A 61 90.21 -100.68 59.72
N GLN A 62 91.31 -100.54 60.48
CA GLN A 62 91.46 -99.44 61.44
C GLN A 62 91.47 -98.07 60.76
N LYS A 63 92.18 -97.92 59.63
CA LYS A 63 92.18 -96.67 58.85
C LYS A 63 90.80 -96.33 58.29
N GLU A 64 90.09 -97.32 57.74
CA GLU A 64 88.72 -97.13 57.26
C GLU A 64 87.76 -96.76 58.41
N GLN A 65 87.91 -97.35 59.59
CA GLN A 65 87.12 -97.01 60.77
C GLN A 65 87.38 -95.56 61.23
N GLU A 66 88.64 -95.11 61.26
CA GLU A 66 88.95 -93.72 61.61
C GLU A 66 88.40 -92.73 60.57
N GLU A 67 88.48 -93.05 59.27
CA GLU A 67 87.95 -92.21 58.20
C GLU A 67 86.42 -92.06 58.29
N LEU A 68 85.70 -93.16 58.53
CA LEU A 68 84.26 -93.12 58.77
C LEU A 68 83.89 -92.32 60.01
N HIS A 69 84.66 -92.42 61.11
CA HIS A 69 84.44 -91.58 62.29
C HIS A 69 84.70 -90.09 62.03
N ARG A 70 85.73 -89.73 61.25
CA ARG A 70 85.97 -88.34 60.82
C ARG A 70 84.79 -87.82 60.00
N ASN A 71 84.34 -88.58 59.00
CA ASN A 71 83.22 -88.17 58.15
C ASN A 71 81.91 -88.03 58.94
N LEU A 72 81.61 -88.96 59.86
CA LEU A 72 80.45 -88.86 60.75
C LEU A 72 80.52 -87.62 61.66
N GLY A 73 81.72 -87.29 62.17
CA GLY A 73 81.94 -86.08 62.97
C GLY A 73 81.81 -84.77 62.17
N VAL A 74 82.13 -84.78 60.88
CA VAL A 74 81.91 -83.63 59.97
C VAL A 74 80.43 -83.46 59.65
N CYS A 75 79.69 -84.55 59.39
CA CYS A 75 78.25 -84.50 59.15
C CYS A 75 77.47 -84.10 60.42
N LYS A 76 77.81 -84.67 61.58
CA LYS A 76 77.24 -84.31 62.89
C LYS A 76 77.95 -83.13 63.56
N SER A 77 78.63 -82.29 62.78
CA SER A 77 79.19 -81.06 63.33
C SER A 77 78.02 -80.09 63.58
N SER A 78 77.96 -79.52 64.78
CA SER A 78 76.87 -78.63 65.20
C SER A 78 76.60 -77.50 64.20
N SER A 79 77.65 -77.02 63.51
CA SER A 79 77.53 -76.02 62.45
C SER A 79 76.73 -76.47 61.22
N ARG A 80 76.77 -77.76 60.86
CA ARG A 80 76.02 -78.31 59.72
C ARG A 80 74.57 -78.60 60.08
N GLU A 81 74.33 -79.23 61.23
CA GLU A 81 72.97 -79.46 61.73
C GLU A 81 72.22 -78.14 61.97
N GLN A 82 72.91 -77.08 62.40
CA GLN A 82 72.33 -75.75 62.52
C GLN A 82 72.03 -75.12 61.16
N GLN A 83 72.95 -75.20 60.19
CA GLN A 83 72.74 -74.65 58.85
C GLN A 83 71.59 -75.37 58.11
N ASP A 84 71.50 -76.70 58.18
CA ASP A 84 70.37 -77.46 57.62
C ASP A 84 69.02 -77.05 58.23
N ASN A 85 69.00 -76.67 59.52
CA ASN A 85 67.80 -76.21 60.21
C ASN A 85 67.44 -74.75 59.86
N GLU A 86 68.42 -73.87 59.68
CA GLU A 86 68.25 -72.51 59.17
C GLU A 86 67.72 -72.53 57.71
N ASP A 87 68.28 -73.38 56.85
CA ASP A 87 67.80 -73.59 55.48
C ASP A 87 66.37 -74.16 55.48
N ALA A 88 66.06 -75.15 56.33
CA ALA A 88 64.71 -75.69 56.46
C ALA A 88 63.68 -74.67 56.98
N GLN A 89 64.08 -73.74 57.86
CA GLN A 89 63.22 -72.65 58.32
C GLN A 89 63.01 -71.59 57.23
N SER A 90 64.06 -71.22 56.49
CA SER A 90 63.93 -70.28 55.36
C SER A 90 63.02 -70.82 54.26
N LEU A 91 63.11 -72.13 53.95
CA LEU A 91 62.25 -72.79 52.97
C LEU A 91 60.77 -72.80 53.40
N ARG A 92 60.47 -72.99 54.70
CA ARG A 92 59.10 -72.89 55.22
C ARG A 92 58.55 -71.47 55.07
N ALA A 93 59.32 -70.45 55.46
CA ALA A 93 58.91 -69.05 55.31
C ALA A 93 58.64 -68.67 53.85
N LEU A 94 59.46 -69.16 52.91
CA LEU A 94 59.24 -68.95 51.47
C LEU A 94 58.00 -69.68 50.92
N LEU A 95 57.69 -70.88 51.43
CA LEU A 95 56.47 -71.61 51.08
C LEU A 95 55.21 -70.93 51.62
N GLU A 96 55.23 -70.47 52.87
CA GLU A 96 54.16 -69.67 53.47
C GLU A 96 53.94 -68.36 52.69
N GLN A 97 55.02 -67.66 52.30
CA GLN A 97 54.94 -66.47 51.47
C GLN A 97 54.35 -66.75 50.08
N ARG A 98 54.72 -67.87 49.44
CA ARG A 98 54.10 -68.31 48.18
C ARG A 98 52.60 -68.50 48.36
N ASP A 99 52.17 -69.19 49.42
CA ASP A 99 50.77 -69.51 49.65
C ASP A 99 49.91 -68.26 49.91
N MET A 100 50.45 -67.28 50.64
CA MET A 100 49.80 -65.97 50.78
C MET A 100 49.62 -65.27 49.42
N VAL A 101 50.67 -65.23 48.59
CA VAL A 101 50.61 -64.60 47.26
C VAL A 101 49.65 -65.35 46.33
N GLU A 102 49.57 -66.69 46.43
CA GLU A 102 48.59 -67.48 45.68
C GLU A 102 47.15 -67.20 46.12
N GLU A 103 46.90 -66.99 47.42
CA GLU A 103 45.60 -66.56 47.91
C GLU A 103 45.22 -65.15 47.45
N GLU A 104 46.16 -64.19 47.51
CA GLU A 104 45.95 -62.83 47.03
C GLU A 104 45.65 -62.80 45.52
N LEU A 105 46.43 -63.54 44.72
CA LEU A 105 46.19 -63.70 43.28
C LEU A 105 44.81 -64.32 43.01
N ARG A 106 44.40 -65.32 43.81
CA ARG A 106 43.10 -65.99 43.67
C ARG A 106 41.94 -65.04 44.01
N LYS A 107 42.10 -64.17 45.01
CA LYS A 107 41.14 -63.10 45.36
C LYS A 107 41.05 -62.08 44.23
N GLU A 108 42.19 -61.59 43.73
CA GLU A 108 42.24 -60.59 42.65
C GLU A 108 41.65 -61.13 41.34
N MET A 109 41.92 -62.40 40.97
CA MET A 109 41.28 -63.07 39.84
C MET A 109 39.76 -63.21 39.99
N GLN A 110 39.24 -63.26 41.22
CA GLN A 110 37.79 -63.25 41.46
C GLN A 110 37.22 -61.84 41.29
N CYS A 111 37.86 -60.82 41.89
CA CYS A 111 37.50 -59.41 41.70
C CYS A 111 37.48 -59.02 40.21
N GLN A 112 38.49 -59.43 39.44
CA GLN A 112 38.56 -59.18 37.99
C GLN A 112 37.36 -59.82 37.25
N LYS A 113 36.99 -61.06 37.57
CA LYS A 113 35.82 -61.73 36.95
C LYS A 113 34.50 -61.06 37.31
N GLU A 114 34.39 -60.48 38.50
CA GLU A 114 33.19 -59.74 38.92
C GLU A 114 33.10 -58.40 38.19
N LEU A 115 34.21 -57.66 38.09
CA LEU A 115 34.33 -56.44 37.28
C LEU A 115 34.08 -56.70 35.78
N GLU A 116 34.60 -57.79 35.21
CA GLU A 116 34.35 -58.15 33.80
C GLU A 116 32.87 -58.43 33.52
N LYS A 117 32.15 -59.06 34.46
CA LYS A 117 30.69 -59.24 34.38
C LYS A 117 29.95 -57.91 34.50
N GLU A 118 30.38 -57.01 35.38
CA GLU A 118 29.75 -55.70 35.51
C GLU A 118 29.97 -54.84 34.25
N ILE A 119 31.19 -54.85 33.70
CA ILE A 119 31.53 -54.20 32.44
C ILE A 119 30.68 -54.77 31.28
N SER A 120 30.47 -56.09 31.21
CA SER A 120 29.63 -56.69 30.16
C SER A 120 28.16 -56.28 30.30
N ASN A 121 27.63 -56.26 31.53
CA ASN A 121 26.28 -55.78 31.83
C ASN A 121 26.09 -54.29 31.50
N MET A 122 27.06 -53.42 31.80
CA MET A 122 26.96 -52.01 31.42
C MET A 122 27.12 -51.79 29.92
N LYS A 123 27.97 -52.57 29.23
CA LYS A 123 28.05 -52.54 27.76
C LYS A 123 26.72 -52.93 27.11
N LEU A 124 26.01 -53.94 27.64
CA LEU A 124 24.68 -54.32 27.17
C LEU A 124 23.65 -53.20 27.38
N LYS A 125 23.54 -52.64 28.60
CA LYS A 125 22.63 -51.51 28.88
C LYS A 125 22.91 -50.29 28.00
N MET A 126 24.20 -49.97 27.77
CA MET A 126 24.60 -48.88 26.87
C MET A 126 24.24 -49.15 25.41
N ALA A 127 24.27 -50.41 24.96
CA ALA A 127 23.84 -50.79 23.62
C ALA A 127 22.31 -50.70 23.46
N GLU A 128 21.54 -51.11 24.46
CA GLU A 128 20.07 -50.99 24.49
C GLU A 128 19.63 -49.52 24.47
N LEU A 129 20.23 -48.69 25.33
CA LEU A 129 19.97 -47.24 25.37
C LEU A 129 20.29 -46.58 24.02
N LYS A 130 21.48 -46.83 23.44
CA LYS A 130 21.84 -46.29 22.11
C LYS A 130 20.88 -46.75 21.01
N LYS A 131 20.43 -48.00 21.04
CA LYS A 131 19.47 -48.53 20.05
C LYS A 131 18.09 -47.88 20.18
N GLY A 132 17.64 -47.63 21.41
CA GLY A 132 16.42 -46.87 21.67
C GLY A 132 16.54 -45.42 21.22
N GLU A 133 17.58 -44.72 21.66
CA GLU A 133 17.79 -43.28 21.48
C GLU A 133 18.00 -42.88 20.00
N VAL A 134 18.73 -43.68 19.22
CA VAL A 134 18.86 -43.45 17.77
C VAL A 134 17.52 -43.63 17.05
N SER A 135 16.76 -44.67 17.41
CA SER A 135 15.46 -44.96 16.80
C SER A 135 14.41 -43.90 17.14
N THR A 136 14.38 -43.42 18.39
CA THR A 136 13.46 -42.34 18.81
C THR A 136 13.88 -40.99 18.24
N SER A 137 15.18 -40.65 18.23
CA SER A 137 15.72 -39.44 17.59
C SER A 137 15.23 -39.29 16.15
N ASP A 138 15.48 -40.30 15.31
CA ASP A 138 15.17 -40.21 13.88
C ASP A 138 13.65 -40.20 13.63
N THR A 139 12.89 -40.96 14.42
CA THR A 139 11.42 -40.95 14.35
C THR A 139 10.87 -39.57 14.73
N GLN A 140 11.24 -39.03 15.89
CA GLN A 140 10.80 -37.71 16.36
C GLN A 140 11.23 -36.59 15.39
N ARG A 141 12.44 -36.64 14.84
CA ARG A 141 12.93 -35.66 13.87
C ARG A 141 12.20 -35.75 12.53
N SER A 142 11.75 -36.96 12.14
CA SER A 142 10.89 -37.16 10.97
C SER A 142 9.47 -36.66 11.21
N GLU A 143 8.92 -36.87 12.42
CA GLU A 143 7.58 -36.40 12.81
C GLU A 143 7.54 -34.88 12.93
N ALA A 144 8.54 -34.26 13.58
CA ALA A 144 8.69 -32.81 13.63
C ALA A 144 8.78 -32.18 12.23
N ARG A 145 9.48 -32.84 11.29
CA ARG A 145 9.50 -32.40 9.87
C ARG A 145 8.15 -32.59 9.17
N ARG A 146 7.37 -33.61 9.52
CA ARG A 146 6.01 -33.82 8.97
C ARG A 146 5.02 -32.80 9.53
N THR A 147 5.05 -32.52 10.84
CA THR A 147 4.19 -31.50 11.47
C THR A 147 4.54 -30.11 10.96
N GLN A 148 5.83 -29.77 10.83
CA GLN A 148 6.25 -28.48 10.26
C GLN A 148 5.81 -28.31 8.80
N LYS A 149 5.89 -29.37 7.97
CA LYS A 149 5.32 -29.36 6.60
C LYS A 149 3.80 -29.21 6.59
N ALA A 150 3.10 -29.84 7.54
CA ALA A 150 1.65 -29.73 7.67
C ALA A 150 1.24 -28.31 8.10
N ILE A 151 1.95 -27.71 9.06
CA ILE A 151 1.80 -26.32 9.48
C ILE A 151 1.98 -25.40 8.28
N HIS A 152 3.09 -25.52 7.54
CA HIS A 152 3.34 -24.67 6.37
C HIS A 152 2.30 -24.84 5.25
N THR A 153 1.76 -26.05 5.08
CA THR A 153 0.65 -26.31 4.15
C THR A 153 -0.65 -25.66 4.60
N LEU A 154 -0.90 -25.58 5.92
CA LEU A 154 -2.07 -24.92 6.50
C LEU A 154 -1.91 -23.39 6.48
N GLU A 155 -0.72 -22.87 6.76
CA GLU A 155 -0.36 -21.44 6.59
C GLU A 155 -0.59 -20.99 5.15
N TYR A 156 -0.04 -21.70 4.16
CA TYR A 156 -0.27 -21.38 2.74
C TYR A 156 -1.75 -21.45 2.33
N LYS A 157 -2.52 -22.40 2.89
CA LYS A 157 -3.97 -22.49 2.65
C LYS A 157 -4.74 -21.34 3.30
N LEU A 158 -4.33 -20.92 4.50
CA LEU A 158 -4.92 -19.78 5.22
C LEU A 158 -4.62 -18.48 4.49
N ASP A 159 -3.36 -18.24 4.13
CA ASP A 159 -2.92 -17.06 3.37
C ASP A 159 -3.68 -16.96 2.05
N ARG A 160 -3.70 -18.03 1.24
CA ARG A 160 -4.47 -18.08 -0.01
C ARG A 160 -5.99 -17.91 0.19
N ALA A 161 -6.54 -18.24 1.35
CA ALA A 161 -7.93 -17.96 1.69
C ALA A 161 -8.13 -16.50 2.11
N LEU A 162 -7.19 -15.90 2.83
CA LEU A 162 -7.17 -14.48 3.22
C LEU A 162 -7.00 -13.58 2.00
N THR A 163 -6.07 -13.87 1.07
CA THR A 163 -5.92 -13.11 -0.18
C THR A 163 -7.21 -13.13 -0.98
N ARG A 164 -7.85 -14.31 -1.15
CA ARG A 164 -9.15 -14.43 -1.81
C ARG A 164 -10.27 -13.68 -1.09
N PHE A 165 -10.27 -13.69 0.24
CA PHE A 165 -11.24 -12.94 1.03
C PHE A 165 -11.05 -11.41 0.83
N ASN A 166 -9.81 -10.94 0.87
CA ASN A 166 -9.45 -9.54 0.62
C ASN A 166 -9.80 -9.12 -0.82
N GLU A 167 -9.55 -9.96 -1.83
CA GLU A 167 -10.01 -9.74 -3.21
C GLU A 167 -11.54 -9.62 -3.33
N GLN A 168 -12.29 -10.36 -2.51
CA GLN A 168 -13.76 -10.23 -2.49
C GLN A 168 -14.20 -8.97 -1.73
N LEU A 169 -13.46 -8.55 -0.69
CA LEU A 169 -13.72 -7.29 0.01
C LEU A 169 -13.44 -6.08 -0.89
N THR A 170 -12.35 -6.04 -1.64
CA THR A 170 -12.06 -4.93 -2.58
C THR A 170 -13.10 -4.87 -3.69
N LYS A 171 -13.47 -6.01 -4.29
CA LYS A 171 -14.60 -6.10 -5.23
C LYS A 171 -15.92 -5.63 -4.60
N ASN A 172 -16.17 -5.95 -3.33
CA ASN A 172 -17.37 -5.49 -2.64
C ASN A 172 -17.35 -3.99 -2.31
N SER A 173 -16.18 -3.39 -2.06
CA SER A 173 -16.04 -1.93 -1.94
C SER A 173 -16.37 -1.25 -3.25
N HIS A 174 -15.75 -1.72 -4.35
CA HIS A 174 -15.98 -1.15 -5.68
C HIS A 174 -17.45 -1.23 -6.10
N LEU A 175 -18.12 -2.38 -5.89
CA LEU A 175 -19.55 -2.53 -6.14
C LEU A 175 -20.43 -1.58 -5.28
N ARG A 176 -20.00 -1.21 -4.06
CA ARG A 176 -20.70 -0.21 -3.23
C ARG A 176 -20.49 1.20 -3.77
N GLU A 177 -19.28 1.53 -4.23
CA GLU A 177 -18.95 2.81 -4.87
C GLU A 177 -19.72 3.00 -6.18
N GLU A 178 -19.80 1.95 -7.02
CA GLU A 178 -20.65 1.90 -8.22
C GLU A 178 -22.13 2.09 -7.86
N MET A 179 -22.65 1.34 -6.86
CA MET A 179 -24.03 1.52 -6.41
C MET A 179 -24.31 2.94 -5.89
N GLN A 180 -23.39 3.53 -5.14
CA GLN A 180 -23.53 4.90 -4.64
C GLN A 180 -23.52 5.91 -5.80
N THR A 181 -22.67 5.71 -6.80
CA THR A 181 -22.61 6.53 -8.02
C THR A 181 -23.93 6.45 -8.80
N LEU A 182 -24.42 5.23 -9.08
CA LEU A 182 -25.71 4.99 -9.73
C LEU A 182 -26.90 5.55 -8.92
N HIS A 183 -26.83 5.55 -7.59
CA HIS A 183 -27.83 6.19 -6.75
C HIS A 183 -27.82 7.72 -6.89
N ILE A 184 -26.64 8.35 -6.91
CA ILE A 184 -26.49 9.80 -7.11
C ILE A 184 -26.98 10.19 -8.51
N GLU A 185 -26.60 9.44 -9.55
CA GLU A 185 -27.08 9.63 -10.91
C GLU A 185 -28.60 9.51 -11.00
N ARG A 186 -29.18 8.44 -10.45
CA ARG A 186 -30.64 8.26 -10.43
C ARG A 186 -31.36 9.43 -9.76
N VAL A 187 -30.82 9.96 -8.66
CA VAL A 187 -31.37 11.15 -7.99
C VAL A 187 -31.26 12.39 -8.88
N ARG A 188 -30.12 12.62 -9.55
CA ARG A 188 -29.96 13.71 -10.52
C ARG A 188 -30.93 13.59 -11.70
N PHE A 189 -31.07 12.40 -12.28
CA PHE A 189 -32.05 12.13 -13.35
C PHE A 189 -33.49 12.35 -12.89
N GLN A 190 -33.85 11.93 -11.67
CA GLN A 190 -35.18 12.16 -11.13
C GLN A 190 -35.44 13.65 -10.85
N GLN A 191 -34.45 14.41 -10.39
CA GLN A 191 -34.54 15.87 -10.26
C GLN A 191 -34.74 16.55 -11.62
N LEU A 192 -33.98 16.16 -12.65
CA LEU A 192 -34.13 16.67 -14.02
C LEU A 192 -35.53 16.34 -14.58
N ARG A 193 -35.99 15.10 -14.45
CA ARG A 193 -37.34 14.68 -14.89
C ARG A 193 -38.42 15.51 -14.21
N ASN A 194 -38.32 15.72 -12.90
CA ASN A 194 -39.27 16.55 -12.15
C ASN A 194 -39.25 18.03 -12.56
N ARG A 195 -38.12 18.57 -13.08
CA ARG A 195 -38.07 19.92 -13.67
C ARG A 195 -38.79 19.96 -15.01
N LEU A 196 -38.47 19.02 -15.91
CA LEU A 196 -39.13 18.89 -17.21
C LEU A 196 -40.64 18.65 -17.09
N GLU A 197 -41.08 17.87 -16.10
CA GLU A 197 -42.50 17.66 -15.80
C GLU A 197 -43.21 18.96 -15.36
N LYS A 198 -42.52 19.84 -14.60
CA LYS A 198 -43.04 21.17 -14.24
C LYS A 198 -43.12 22.10 -15.44
N GLU A 199 -42.06 22.21 -16.23
CA GLU A 199 -42.04 23.02 -17.46
C GLU A 199 -43.15 22.59 -18.43
N LEU A 200 -43.35 21.27 -18.60
CA LEU A 200 -44.43 20.71 -19.41
C LEU A 200 -45.82 21.08 -18.85
N HIS A 201 -45.98 21.06 -17.52
CA HIS A 201 -47.22 21.49 -16.87
C HIS A 201 -47.48 23.00 -17.07
N GLU A 202 -46.45 23.85 -16.95
CA GLU A 202 -46.53 25.29 -17.20
C GLU A 202 -46.88 25.59 -18.66
N VAL A 203 -46.28 24.88 -19.62
CA VAL A 203 -46.62 25.00 -21.05
C VAL A 203 -48.07 24.59 -21.29
N ARG A 204 -48.54 23.48 -20.70
CA ARG A 204 -49.96 23.08 -20.76
C ARG A 204 -50.89 24.13 -20.15
N LYS A 205 -50.50 24.76 -19.04
CA LYS A 205 -51.26 25.86 -18.42
C LYS A 205 -51.35 27.07 -19.36
N LYS A 206 -50.23 27.51 -19.93
CA LYS A 206 -50.17 28.61 -20.92
C LYS A 206 -51.01 28.32 -22.17
N ILE A 207 -51.02 27.07 -22.65
CA ILE A 207 -51.90 26.64 -23.74
C ILE A 207 -53.38 26.74 -23.32
N GLY A 208 -53.74 26.30 -22.11
CA GLY A 208 -55.09 26.45 -21.58
C GLY A 208 -55.54 27.91 -21.44
N GLU A 209 -54.67 28.78 -20.95
CA GLU A 209 -54.88 30.23 -20.85
C GLU A 209 -55.03 30.88 -22.24
N MET A 210 -54.22 30.48 -23.22
CA MET A 210 -54.34 30.95 -24.61
C MET A 210 -55.66 30.49 -25.26
N ILE A 211 -56.10 29.25 -25.00
CA ILE A 211 -57.38 28.74 -25.46
C ILE A 211 -58.54 29.53 -24.84
N SER A 212 -58.53 29.78 -23.53
CA SER A 212 -59.60 30.54 -22.88
C SER A 212 -59.66 31.99 -23.36
N LEU A 213 -58.52 32.65 -23.57
CA LEU A 213 -58.43 33.99 -24.17
C LEU A 213 -58.96 34.00 -25.61
N SER A 214 -58.61 32.99 -26.42
CA SER A 214 -59.09 32.84 -27.79
C SER A 214 -60.61 32.60 -27.84
N THR A 215 -61.16 31.79 -26.93
CA THR A 215 -62.61 31.59 -26.79
C THR A 215 -63.31 32.89 -26.39
N ALA A 216 -62.83 33.61 -25.38
CA ALA A 216 -63.40 34.88 -24.95
C ALA A 216 -63.38 35.95 -26.08
N ALA A 217 -62.29 36.01 -26.84
CA ALA A 217 -62.18 36.90 -28.01
C ALA A 217 -63.13 36.49 -29.15
N TYR A 218 -63.35 35.19 -29.36
CA TYR A 218 -64.32 34.68 -30.32
C TYR A 218 -65.76 35.04 -29.91
N ASP A 219 -66.12 34.84 -28.64
CA ASP A 219 -67.45 35.14 -28.10
C ASP A 219 -67.75 36.65 -28.18
N ALA A 220 -66.80 37.50 -27.78
CA ALA A 220 -66.91 38.96 -27.92
C ALA A 220 -67.10 39.40 -29.38
N ARG A 221 -66.42 38.74 -30.33
CA ARG A 221 -66.60 38.97 -31.77
C ARG A 221 -67.99 38.56 -32.25
N VAL A 222 -68.51 37.41 -31.79
CA VAL A 222 -69.86 36.92 -32.14
C VAL A 222 -70.92 37.87 -31.57
N GLU A 223 -70.77 38.34 -30.33
CA GLU A 223 -71.65 39.35 -29.76
C GLU A 223 -71.65 40.66 -30.57
N ALA A 224 -70.46 41.18 -30.91
CA ALA A 224 -70.34 42.39 -31.72
C ALA A 224 -70.96 42.21 -33.11
N GLN A 225 -70.78 41.04 -33.73
CA GLN A 225 -71.40 40.71 -35.02
C GLN A 225 -72.93 40.64 -34.90
N SER A 226 -73.47 40.05 -33.83
CA SER A 226 -74.92 39.97 -33.55
C SER A 226 -75.54 41.35 -33.30
N LYS A 227 -74.87 42.20 -32.51
CA LYS A 227 -75.26 43.61 -32.30
C LYS A 227 -75.26 44.39 -33.63
N MET A 228 -74.25 44.18 -34.47
CA MET A 228 -74.14 44.79 -35.81
C MET A 228 -75.25 44.32 -36.76
N THR A 229 -75.62 43.03 -36.77
CA THR A 229 -76.75 42.55 -37.60
C THR A 229 -78.08 43.11 -37.12
N MET A 230 -78.32 43.14 -35.80
CA MET A 230 -79.53 43.75 -35.22
C MET A 230 -79.67 45.23 -35.58
N MET A 231 -78.57 46.00 -35.52
CA MET A 231 -78.57 47.41 -35.90
C MET A 231 -78.82 47.63 -37.40
N ARG A 232 -78.29 46.77 -38.28
CA ARG A 232 -78.64 46.81 -39.72
C ARG A 232 -80.11 46.47 -39.97
N GLU A 233 -80.64 45.43 -39.34
CA GLU A 233 -82.05 45.05 -39.48
C GLU A 233 -82.98 46.16 -38.99
N LYS A 234 -82.63 46.84 -37.89
CA LYS A 234 -83.34 48.01 -37.42
C LYS A 234 -83.29 49.13 -38.46
N ALA A 235 -82.11 49.52 -38.94
CA ALA A 235 -81.97 50.58 -39.94
C ALA A 235 -82.75 50.28 -41.24
N VAL A 236 -82.82 49.01 -41.68
CA VAL A 236 -83.65 48.58 -42.82
C VAL A 236 -85.16 48.72 -42.53
N LYS A 237 -85.61 48.37 -41.32
CA LYS A 237 -87.00 48.53 -40.89
C LYS A 237 -87.39 50.00 -40.76
N ASP A 238 -86.55 50.82 -40.14
CA ASP A 238 -86.77 52.26 -39.94
C ASP A 238 -86.82 52.98 -41.32
N LEU A 239 -85.93 52.63 -42.26
CA LEU A 239 -85.95 53.13 -43.65
C LEU A 239 -87.21 52.67 -44.40
N ALA A 240 -87.67 51.43 -44.18
CA ALA A 240 -88.92 50.94 -44.77
C ALA A 240 -90.14 51.70 -44.22
N GLN A 241 -90.19 51.97 -42.92
CA GLN A 241 -91.24 52.78 -42.27
C GLN A 241 -91.25 54.21 -42.82
N TYR A 242 -90.09 54.89 -42.84
CA TYR A 242 -89.93 56.22 -43.42
C TYR A 242 -90.43 56.31 -44.88
N ASN A 243 -90.13 55.29 -45.70
CA ASN A 243 -90.62 55.20 -47.07
C ASN A 243 -92.14 54.99 -47.18
N VAL A 244 -92.79 54.38 -46.18
CA VAL A 244 -94.27 54.28 -46.12
C VAL A 244 -94.87 55.61 -45.69
N GLU A 245 -94.33 56.24 -44.65
CA GLU A 245 -94.76 57.56 -44.16
C GLU A 245 -94.61 58.64 -45.25
N MET A 246 -93.49 58.67 -45.96
CA MET A 246 -93.27 59.58 -47.09
C MET A 246 -94.34 59.40 -48.18
N LYS A 247 -94.65 58.15 -48.56
CA LYS A 247 -95.72 57.85 -49.53
C LYS A 247 -97.12 58.15 -49.01
N GLU A 248 -97.31 58.23 -47.70
CA GLU A 248 -98.58 58.68 -47.11
C GLU A 248 -98.68 60.20 -47.16
N LEU A 249 -97.64 60.92 -46.78
CA LEU A 249 -97.54 62.38 -46.93
C LEU A 249 -97.68 62.80 -48.40
N GLU A 250 -97.02 62.13 -49.34
CA GLU A 250 -97.20 62.35 -50.79
C GLU A 250 -98.67 62.17 -51.23
N ARG A 251 -99.37 61.15 -50.70
CA ARG A 251 -100.80 60.92 -51.00
C ARG A 251 -101.70 61.99 -50.37
N VAL A 252 -101.41 62.45 -49.16
CA VAL A 252 -102.13 63.56 -48.51
C VAL A 252 -101.91 64.85 -49.28
N ILE A 253 -100.67 65.20 -49.62
CA ILE A 253 -100.34 66.38 -50.44
C ILE A 253 -101.01 66.28 -51.82
N ALA A 254 -100.97 65.13 -52.49
CA ALA A 254 -101.67 64.96 -53.77
C ALA A 254 -103.19 65.12 -53.63
N HIS A 255 -103.79 64.63 -52.53
CA HIS A 255 -105.21 64.86 -52.24
C HIS A 255 -105.52 66.33 -51.95
N GLU A 256 -104.69 67.03 -51.16
CA GLU A 256 -104.83 68.46 -50.88
C GLU A 256 -104.62 69.32 -52.13
N CYS A 257 -103.67 68.99 -52.99
CA CYS A 257 -103.48 69.62 -54.30
C CYS A 257 -104.70 69.37 -55.19
N ASN A 258 -105.18 68.14 -55.32
CA ASN A 258 -106.39 67.84 -56.10
C ASN A 258 -107.64 68.55 -55.54
N LEU A 259 -107.77 68.65 -54.22
CA LEU A 259 -108.85 69.40 -53.56
C LEU A 259 -108.70 70.91 -53.81
N LYS A 260 -107.48 71.45 -53.72
CA LYS A 260 -107.17 72.85 -54.01
C LYS A 260 -107.45 73.15 -55.48
N ASP A 261 -107.09 72.28 -56.41
CA ASP A 261 -107.32 72.41 -57.85
C ASP A 261 -108.81 72.27 -58.20
N PHE A 262 -109.54 71.40 -57.49
CA PHE A 262 -111.00 71.35 -57.57
C PHE A 262 -111.63 72.65 -57.04
N MET A 263 -111.15 73.16 -55.90
CA MET A 263 -111.64 74.40 -55.30
C MET A 263 -111.28 75.62 -56.14
N THR A 264 -110.08 75.71 -56.73
CA THR A 264 -109.72 76.79 -57.68
C THR A 264 -110.50 76.65 -58.97
N THR A 265 -110.75 75.44 -59.50
CA THR A 265 -111.62 75.26 -60.66
C THR A 265 -113.05 75.71 -60.36
N LYS A 266 -113.60 75.37 -59.18
CA LYS A 266 -114.95 75.77 -58.76
C LYS A 266 -115.07 77.25 -58.35
N CYS A 267 -114.00 77.84 -57.84
CA CYS A 267 -113.92 79.27 -57.58
C CYS A 267 -113.70 80.07 -58.88
N SER A 268 -112.88 79.61 -59.83
CA SER A 268 -112.72 80.22 -61.16
C SER A 268 -114.01 80.19 -61.98
N GLU A 269 -114.90 79.23 -61.74
CA GLU A 269 -116.27 79.20 -62.31
C GLU A 269 -117.21 80.24 -61.63
N ARG A 270 -116.76 80.93 -60.56
CA ARG A 270 -117.51 81.96 -59.81
C ARG A 270 -116.81 83.31 -59.62
N SER A 271 -115.50 83.41 -59.85
CA SER A 271 -114.70 84.64 -59.70
C SER A 271 -114.13 85.09 -61.04
N GLY A 272 -115.02 85.30 -62.01
CA GLY A 272 -114.73 86.06 -63.22
C GLY A 272 -114.81 87.57 -62.98
N GLN A 273 -114.21 88.10 -61.90
CA GLN A 273 -113.98 89.54 -61.76
C GLN A 273 -112.98 89.93 -60.65
N ASP A 274 -112.14 90.88 -61.03
CA ASP A 274 -111.35 91.85 -60.28
C ASP A 274 -110.00 91.48 -59.65
N ASP A 275 -109.10 92.46 -59.76
CA ASP A 275 -107.64 92.38 -59.57
C ASP A 275 -107.15 92.91 -58.21
N SER A 276 -105.82 92.80 -58.02
CA SER A 276 -104.93 93.91 -57.60
C SER A 276 -104.30 93.98 -56.19
N HIS A 277 -102.96 94.03 -56.25
CA HIS A 277 -101.98 94.80 -55.45
C HIS A 277 -101.58 94.42 -54.00
N GLU A 278 -100.45 93.68 -53.92
CA GLU A 278 -99.11 94.11 -53.44
C GLU A 278 -98.88 95.12 -52.27
N MET A 279 -97.71 94.89 -51.62
CA MET A 279 -96.85 95.83 -50.84
C MET A 279 -97.31 96.14 -49.38
N GLY A 280 -96.45 96.31 -48.35
CA GLY A 280 -94.98 96.33 -48.21
C GLY A 280 -94.50 97.56 -47.38
N HIS A 281 -93.29 97.54 -46.76
CA HIS A 281 -92.55 98.66 -46.09
C HIS A 281 -92.93 99.05 -44.62
N ARG A 282 -92.14 99.77 -43.76
CA ARG A 282 -90.73 100.30 -43.61
C ARG A 282 -90.56 100.74 -42.11
N ARG A 283 -89.41 100.60 -41.39
CA ARG A 283 -88.20 101.48 -41.17
C ARG A 283 -88.39 102.96 -40.74
N MET A 284 -87.38 103.49 -39.98
CA MET A 284 -87.01 104.91 -39.61
C MET A 284 -87.56 105.45 -38.23
N SER A 285 -86.95 106.37 -37.42
CA SER A 285 -85.55 106.88 -37.25
C SER A 285 -85.33 107.97 -36.12
N MET A 286 -84.16 107.95 -35.42
CA MET A 286 -83.33 109.09 -34.87
C MET A 286 -83.76 110.01 -33.67
N ALA A 287 -82.86 110.26 -32.66
CA ALA A 287 -82.13 111.55 -32.41
C ALA A 287 -81.57 111.88 -30.97
N ASN A 288 -80.24 112.09 -30.86
CA ASN A 288 -79.41 113.07 -30.08
C ASN A 288 -79.25 113.15 -28.51
N GLU A 289 -77.98 113.40 -28.10
CA GLU A 289 -77.39 113.67 -26.74
C GLU A 289 -77.33 115.20 -26.37
N PRO A 290 -76.51 115.78 -25.41
CA PRO A 290 -75.63 115.25 -24.32
C PRO A 290 -75.57 116.06 -22.96
N LYS A 291 -74.68 115.62 -22.02
CA LYS A 291 -74.07 116.26 -20.79
C LYS A 291 -74.69 115.90 -19.42
N ARG A 292 -73.96 115.86 -18.27
CA ARG A 292 -72.55 115.58 -17.85
C ARG A 292 -72.45 115.83 -16.31
N MET A 293 -71.54 115.13 -15.60
CA MET A 293 -71.17 115.25 -14.16
C MET A 293 -72.12 114.61 -13.13
N ASP A 294 -71.68 114.05 -12.00
CA ASP A 294 -70.47 113.24 -11.69
C ASP A 294 -70.70 112.49 -10.36
N SER A 295 -70.09 111.32 -10.20
CA SER A 295 -69.92 110.52 -8.98
C SER A 295 -71.17 110.08 -8.18
N GLY A 296 -71.31 108.77 -7.99
CA GLY A 296 -71.86 108.25 -6.72
C GLY A 296 -72.93 107.17 -6.72
N GLU A 297 -73.23 106.48 -7.83
CA GLU A 297 -73.99 105.21 -7.86
C GLU A 297 -74.05 104.68 -9.31
N GLU A 298 -73.34 103.58 -9.62
CA GLU A 298 -73.43 102.80 -10.87
C GLU A 298 -74.01 101.42 -10.48
N SER A 299 -75.29 101.24 -10.11
CA SER A 299 -76.57 101.65 -10.71
C SER A 299 -76.84 101.04 -12.10
N LEU A 300 -78.12 100.77 -12.34
CA LEU A 300 -78.62 99.74 -13.28
C LEU A 300 -78.28 100.03 -14.75
N ASP A 301 -78.05 101.30 -15.07
CA ASP A 301 -77.75 101.79 -16.42
C ASP A 301 -76.48 101.14 -17.02
N ALA A 302 -75.48 100.81 -16.20
CA ALA A 302 -74.26 100.13 -16.69
C ALA A 302 -74.51 98.66 -17.09
N LEU A 303 -75.47 97.99 -16.43
CA LEU A 303 -75.91 96.65 -16.83
C LEU A 303 -76.78 96.73 -18.09
N GLU A 304 -77.64 97.75 -18.19
CA GLU A 304 -78.51 97.98 -19.36
C GLU A 304 -77.69 98.38 -20.62
N GLU A 305 -76.63 99.18 -20.49
CA GLU A 305 -75.73 99.50 -21.60
C GLU A 305 -74.92 98.28 -22.07
N VAL A 306 -74.48 97.42 -21.14
CA VAL A 306 -73.89 96.11 -21.50
C VAL A 306 -74.93 95.20 -22.14
N PHE A 307 -76.19 95.26 -21.71
CA PHE A 307 -77.29 94.49 -22.29
C PHE A 307 -77.60 94.91 -23.72
N GLU A 308 -77.72 96.22 -24.02
CA GLU A 308 -77.92 96.71 -25.39
C GLU A 308 -76.72 96.37 -26.30
N ARG A 309 -75.48 96.43 -25.79
CA ARG A 309 -74.29 95.98 -26.54
C ARG A 309 -74.31 94.48 -26.84
N ILE A 310 -74.83 93.65 -25.95
CA ILE A 310 -75.00 92.21 -26.20
C ILE A 310 -76.18 91.97 -27.15
N GLN A 311 -77.30 92.67 -26.99
CA GLN A 311 -78.48 92.54 -27.85
C GLN A 311 -78.17 92.93 -29.30
N THR A 312 -77.43 94.02 -29.52
CA THR A 312 -76.98 94.47 -30.86
C THR A 312 -75.96 93.53 -31.52
N VAL A 313 -75.18 92.77 -30.75
CA VAL A 313 -74.22 91.77 -31.27
C VAL A 313 -74.89 90.39 -31.49
N THR A 314 -75.91 90.05 -30.70
CA THR A 314 -76.49 88.68 -30.68
C THR A 314 -77.80 88.56 -31.47
N GLY A 315 -78.57 89.65 -31.62
CA GLY A 315 -79.73 89.73 -32.51
C GLY A 315 -80.99 88.99 -32.06
N GLU A 316 -81.19 88.80 -30.74
CA GLU A 316 -82.40 88.19 -30.17
C GLU A 316 -83.06 89.14 -29.15
N ASP A 317 -84.39 89.29 -29.25
CA ASP A 317 -85.16 90.31 -28.52
C ASP A 317 -85.76 89.84 -27.16
N ASN A 318 -85.52 88.59 -26.76
CA ASN A 318 -86.09 88.01 -25.53
C ASN A 318 -85.04 87.81 -24.43
N LEU A 319 -85.19 88.54 -23.32
CA LEU A 319 -84.29 88.53 -22.17
C LEU A 319 -83.99 87.09 -21.65
N ASP A 320 -85.04 86.30 -21.45
CA ASP A 320 -84.95 84.93 -20.95
C ASP A 320 -84.23 83.98 -21.92
N MET A 321 -84.33 84.23 -23.23
CA MET A 321 -83.64 83.43 -24.26
C MET A 321 -82.14 83.73 -24.25
N LEU A 322 -81.75 84.99 -24.09
CA LEU A 322 -80.34 85.38 -24.00
C LEU A 322 -79.68 84.82 -22.73
N VAL A 323 -80.34 84.91 -21.57
CA VAL A 323 -79.86 84.30 -20.33
C VAL A 323 -79.77 82.78 -20.44
N THR A 324 -80.81 82.13 -20.99
CA THR A 324 -80.79 80.67 -21.24
C THR A 324 -79.66 80.27 -22.18
N ARG A 325 -79.40 81.05 -23.23
CA ARG A 325 -78.30 80.82 -24.18
C ARG A 325 -76.93 81.07 -23.54
N PHE A 326 -76.81 82.06 -22.65
CA PHE A 326 -75.57 82.29 -21.88
C PHE A 326 -75.29 81.13 -20.93
N ILE A 327 -76.28 80.68 -20.15
CA ILE A 327 -76.17 79.50 -19.27
C ILE A 327 -75.79 78.26 -20.10
N GLN A 328 -76.41 78.01 -21.25
CA GLN A 328 -76.01 76.89 -22.14
C GLN A 328 -74.59 77.01 -22.71
N VAL A 329 -74.07 78.22 -22.88
CA VAL A 329 -72.68 78.45 -23.31
C VAL A 329 -71.72 78.28 -22.13
N GLU A 330 -72.10 78.73 -20.94
CA GLU A 330 -71.36 78.56 -19.69
C GLU A 330 -71.28 77.08 -19.28
N ASP A 331 -72.39 76.34 -19.31
CA ASP A 331 -72.45 74.89 -19.09
C ASP A 331 -71.56 74.13 -20.07
N ARG A 332 -71.58 74.51 -21.36
CA ARG A 332 -70.68 73.95 -22.37
C ARG A 332 -69.22 74.28 -22.11
N ASN A 333 -68.92 75.50 -21.66
CA ASN A 333 -67.56 75.93 -21.35
C ASN A 333 -67.05 75.24 -20.08
N PHE A 334 -67.89 75.05 -19.07
CA PHE A 334 -67.60 74.30 -17.86
C PHE A 334 -67.36 72.81 -18.15
N ALA A 335 -68.20 72.19 -18.99
CA ALA A 335 -67.99 70.84 -19.48
C ALA A 335 -66.67 70.69 -20.26
N LEU A 336 -66.34 71.67 -21.12
CA LEU A 336 -65.09 71.69 -21.87
C LEU A 336 -63.87 71.88 -20.96
N PHE A 337 -63.97 72.75 -19.95
CA PHE A 337 -62.92 72.98 -18.95
C PHE A 337 -62.66 71.73 -18.11
N ASN A 338 -63.71 71.05 -17.67
CA ASN A 338 -63.59 69.78 -16.95
C ASN A 338 -62.95 68.70 -17.84
N PHE A 339 -63.34 68.59 -19.11
CA PHE A 339 -62.72 67.68 -20.06
C PHE A 339 -61.23 68.01 -20.31
N VAL A 340 -60.86 69.28 -20.43
CA VAL A 340 -59.46 69.71 -20.56
C VAL A 340 -58.65 69.37 -19.31
N ASN A 341 -59.22 69.54 -18.11
CA ASN A 341 -58.56 69.15 -16.87
C ASN A 341 -58.41 67.63 -16.74
N GLU A 342 -59.42 66.85 -17.12
CA GLU A 342 -59.37 65.39 -17.13
C GLU A 342 -58.30 64.88 -18.11
N GLN A 343 -58.25 65.43 -19.33
CA GLN A 343 -57.21 65.15 -20.33
C GLN A 343 -55.82 65.59 -19.85
N ASN A 344 -55.69 66.69 -19.12
CA ASN A 344 -54.41 67.13 -18.57
C ASN A 344 -53.93 66.20 -17.43
N ASN A 345 -54.85 65.73 -16.58
CA ASN A 345 -54.56 64.75 -15.53
C ASN A 345 -54.16 63.39 -16.14
N GLU A 346 -54.83 62.94 -17.20
CA GLU A 346 -54.46 61.72 -17.94
C GLU A 346 -53.08 61.88 -18.60
N ALA A 347 -52.79 63.05 -19.19
CA ALA A 347 -51.49 63.35 -19.77
C ALA A 347 -50.35 63.46 -18.73
N GLU A 348 -50.65 63.87 -17.49
CA GLU A 348 -49.69 63.88 -16.37
C GLU A 348 -49.44 62.45 -15.86
N ALA A 349 -50.50 61.67 -15.64
CA ALA A 349 -50.39 60.26 -15.26
C ALA A 349 -49.61 59.42 -16.30
N LEU A 350 -49.81 59.68 -17.59
CA LEU A 350 -49.04 59.03 -18.66
C LEU A 350 -47.57 59.46 -18.68
N LYS A 351 -47.26 60.73 -18.37
CA LYS A 351 -45.87 61.19 -18.22
C LYS A 351 -45.18 60.51 -17.04
N ASP A 352 -45.87 60.37 -15.91
CA ASP A 352 -45.32 59.68 -14.73
C ASP A 352 -45.07 58.19 -15.01
N GLN A 353 -45.97 57.51 -15.72
CA GLN A 353 -45.73 56.14 -16.19
C GLN A 353 -44.53 56.06 -17.15
N ILE A 354 -44.38 57.00 -18.08
CA ILE A 354 -43.22 57.08 -18.98
C ILE A 354 -41.92 57.29 -18.18
N ASN A 355 -41.93 58.21 -17.20
CA ASN A 355 -40.79 58.49 -16.33
C ASN A 355 -40.40 57.26 -15.48
N GLN A 356 -41.40 56.54 -14.93
CA GLN A 356 -41.17 55.30 -14.20
C GLN A 356 -40.53 54.24 -15.09
N ILE A 357 -41.11 53.97 -16.27
CA ILE A 357 -40.58 52.98 -17.22
C ILE A 357 -39.16 53.35 -17.68
N GLN A 358 -38.88 54.64 -17.92
CA GLN A 358 -37.52 55.10 -18.24
C GLN A 358 -36.53 54.87 -17.07
N GLY A 359 -36.97 55.08 -15.83
CA GLY A 359 -36.18 54.79 -14.63
C GLY A 359 -35.88 53.30 -14.48
N GLU A 360 -36.88 52.43 -14.68
CA GLU A 360 -36.73 50.97 -14.68
C GLU A 360 -35.79 50.50 -15.80
N MET A 361 -35.91 51.06 -17.01
CA MET A 361 -35.03 50.75 -18.15
C MET A 361 -33.56 51.09 -17.86
N GLU A 362 -33.27 52.24 -17.25
CA GLU A 362 -31.88 52.62 -16.92
C GLU A 362 -31.33 51.79 -15.76
N GLN A 363 -32.16 51.39 -14.78
CA GLN A 363 -31.77 50.43 -13.74
C GLN A 363 -31.36 49.07 -14.35
N PHE A 364 -32.19 48.48 -15.21
CA PHE A 364 -31.85 47.25 -15.90
C PHE A 364 -30.59 47.39 -16.77
N ARG A 365 -30.37 48.55 -17.39
CA ARG A 365 -29.17 48.81 -18.18
C ARG A 365 -27.89 48.81 -17.33
N VAL A 366 -27.94 49.42 -16.14
CA VAL A 366 -26.83 49.39 -15.18
C VAL A 366 -26.61 47.99 -14.64
N GLU A 367 -27.67 47.26 -14.31
CA GLU A 367 -27.60 45.86 -13.83
C GLU A 367 -26.98 44.93 -14.89
N ILE A 368 -27.42 45.03 -16.16
CA ILE A 368 -26.83 44.29 -17.28
C ILE A 368 -25.35 44.65 -17.46
N SER A 369 -24.99 45.93 -17.44
CA SER A 369 -23.58 46.36 -17.58
C SER A 369 -22.69 45.85 -16.44
N GLN A 370 -23.21 45.78 -15.21
CA GLN A 370 -22.50 45.22 -14.07
C GLN A 370 -22.36 43.70 -14.22
N GLN A 371 -23.44 43.00 -14.60
CA GLN A 371 -23.42 41.56 -14.79
C GLN A 371 -22.51 41.14 -15.96
N GLU A 372 -22.46 41.90 -17.05
CA GLU A 372 -21.52 41.72 -18.16
C GLU A 372 -20.07 41.93 -17.71
N GLN A 373 -19.79 42.95 -16.88
CA GLN A 373 -18.47 43.18 -16.32
C GLN A 373 -18.04 42.04 -15.38
N ASP A 374 -18.92 41.58 -14.51
CA ASP A 374 -18.67 40.51 -13.54
C ASP A 374 -18.45 39.15 -14.25
N HIS A 375 -19.28 38.82 -15.25
CA HIS A 375 -19.04 37.68 -16.14
C HIS A 375 -17.73 37.83 -16.91
N GLY A 376 -17.38 39.05 -17.35
CA GLY A 376 -16.14 39.34 -18.06
C GLY A 376 -14.88 39.23 -17.19
N SER A 377 -14.96 39.46 -15.87
CA SER A 377 -13.88 39.06 -14.94
C SER A 377 -13.84 37.55 -14.75
N LEU A 378 -14.97 36.91 -14.45
CA LEU A 378 -15.01 35.46 -14.19
C LEU A 378 -14.50 34.62 -15.38
N LEU A 379 -14.82 35.03 -16.61
CA LEU A 379 -14.30 34.38 -17.82
C LEU A 379 -12.79 34.56 -18.00
N ARG A 380 -12.21 35.69 -17.57
CA ARG A 380 -10.75 35.90 -17.58
C ARG A 380 -10.07 35.07 -16.51
N ASP A 381 -10.62 35.01 -15.31
CA ASP A 381 -10.08 34.21 -14.21
C ASP A 381 -10.08 32.71 -14.57
N ILE A 382 -11.12 32.22 -15.26
CA ILE A 382 -11.21 30.84 -15.78
C ILE A 382 -10.20 30.61 -16.93
N ASP A 383 -10.06 31.54 -17.86
CA ASP A 383 -9.08 31.46 -18.97
C ASP A 383 -7.62 31.50 -18.48
N GLU A 384 -7.33 32.24 -17.40
CA GLU A 384 -6.03 32.24 -16.73
C GLU A 384 -5.76 30.91 -16.01
N GLN A 385 -6.72 30.40 -15.23
CA GLN A 385 -6.61 29.07 -14.60
C GLN A 385 -6.48 27.93 -15.62
N GLN A 386 -7.18 28.02 -16.75
CA GLN A 386 -7.04 27.06 -17.85
C GLN A 386 -5.61 27.08 -18.40
N LYS A 387 -5.05 28.26 -18.69
CA LYS A 387 -3.67 28.40 -19.20
C LYS A 387 -2.61 27.92 -18.22
N GLU A 388 -2.79 28.19 -16.93
CA GLU A 388 -1.89 27.68 -15.89
C GLU A 388 -1.94 26.14 -15.84
N THR A 389 -3.14 25.56 -15.89
CA THR A 389 -3.33 24.10 -15.90
C THR A 389 -2.78 23.45 -17.18
N GLU A 390 -2.96 24.08 -18.34
CA GLU A 390 -2.41 23.63 -19.63
C GLU A 390 -0.87 23.66 -19.62
N SER A 391 -0.26 24.71 -19.07
CA SER A 391 1.20 24.79 -18.90
C SER A 391 1.73 23.70 -17.98
N GLN A 392 1.07 23.45 -16.83
CA GLN A 392 1.47 22.38 -15.92
C GLN A 392 1.32 20.99 -16.57
N ALA A 393 0.27 20.78 -17.38
CA ALA A 393 0.10 19.54 -18.12
C ALA A 393 1.19 19.33 -19.18
N GLU A 394 1.59 20.39 -19.92
CA GLU A 394 2.70 20.34 -20.87
C GLU A 394 4.04 20.06 -20.17
N ASP A 395 4.30 20.66 -19.01
CA ASP A 395 5.49 20.39 -18.20
C ASP A 395 5.56 18.91 -17.74
N TYR A 396 4.45 18.36 -17.24
CA TYR A 396 4.39 16.93 -16.86
C TYR A 396 4.49 15.98 -18.06
N GLU A 397 3.93 16.33 -19.22
CA GLU A 397 4.10 15.55 -20.45
C GLU A 397 5.56 15.58 -20.93
N ASN A 398 6.24 16.73 -20.81
CA ASN A 398 7.66 16.86 -21.10
C ASN A 398 8.53 16.02 -20.14
N GLU A 399 8.24 16.03 -18.84
CA GLU A 399 8.93 15.19 -17.85
C GLU A 399 8.73 13.68 -18.14
N ALA A 400 7.49 13.26 -18.38
CA ALA A 400 7.17 11.87 -18.75
C ALA A 400 7.89 11.45 -20.04
N ASN A 401 7.97 12.34 -21.04
CA ASN A 401 8.72 12.09 -22.28
C ASN A 401 10.23 11.97 -22.06
N ILE A 402 10.81 12.67 -21.06
CA ILE A 402 12.22 12.51 -20.67
C ILE A 402 12.42 11.16 -19.96
N ILE A 403 11.56 10.82 -19.00
CA ILE A 403 11.62 9.55 -18.26
C ILE A 403 11.47 8.35 -19.21
N ASN A 404 10.55 8.41 -20.17
CA ASN A 404 10.34 7.35 -21.17
C ASN A 404 11.58 7.14 -22.04
N LYS A 405 12.26 8.22 -22.48
CA LYS A 405 13.54 8.10 -23.22
C LYS A 405 14.62 7.42 -22.39
N ILE A 406 14.76 7.79 -21.11
CA ILE A 406 15.72 7.16 -20.19
C ILE A 406 15.38 5.66 -19.99
N LEU A 407 14.09 5.32 -19.84
CA LEU A 407 13.65 3.93 -19.75
C LEU A 407 13.94 3.15 -21.02
N ASP A 408 13.76 3.73 -22.21
CA ASP A 408 14.08 3.07 -23.49
C ASP A 408 15.60 2.88 -23.69
N GLU A 409 16.43 3.83 -23.26
CA GLU A 409 17.88 3.66 -23.20
C GLU A 409 18.27 2.51 -22.25
N ILE A 410 17.65 2.42 -21.07
CA ILE A 410 17.86 1.32 -20.10
C ILE A 410 17.41 -0.02 -20.69
N LYS A 411 16.20 -0.12 -21.28
CA LYS A 411 15.71 -1.34 -21.96
C LYS A 411 16.73 -1.82 -23.00
N THR A 412 17.24 -0.89 -23.81
CA THR A 412 18.22 -1.17 -24.88
C THR A 412 19.56 -1.63 -24.30
N GLY A 413 20.04 -0.98 -23.22
CA GLY A 413 21.25 -1.37 -22.49
C GLY A 413 21.15 -2.76 -21.87
N VAL A 414 20.05 -3.05 -21.16
CA VAL A 414 19.78 -4.36 -20.56
C VAL A 414 19.69 -5.44 -21.65
N ASN A 415 19.01 -5.19 -22.77
CA ASN A 415 18.93 -6.13 -23.89
C ASN A 415 20.33 -6.44 -24.48
N SER A 416 21.19 -5.42 -24.59
CA SER A 416 22.56 -5.55 -25.08
C SER A 416 23.41 -6.40 -24.13
N ILE A 417 23.32 -6.18 -22.82
CA ILE A 417 24.03 -6.96 -21.80
C ILE A 417 23.52 -8.41 -21.78
N PHE A 418 22.20 -8.61 -21.72
CA PHE A 418 21.56 -9.93 -21.73
C PHE A 418 21.99 -10.77 -22.95
N SER A 419 22.06 -10.14 -24.12
CA SER A 419 22.51 -10.78 -25.36
C SER A 419 24.02 -11.09 -25.36
N LYS A 420 24.87 -10.18 -24.86
CA LYS A 420 26.32 -10.37 -24.78
C LYS A 420 26.77 -11.41 -23.76
N MET A 421 25.97 -11.60 -22.70
CA MET A 421 26.24 -12.58 -21.64
C MET A 421 25.65 -13.96 -21.95
N GLU A 422 24.99 -14.14 -23.09
CA GLU A 422 24.31 -15.37 -23.49
C GLU A 422 23.34 -15.88 -22.41
N CYS A 423 22.61 -14.95 -21.76
CA CYS A 423 21.67 -15.30 -20.70
C CYS A 423 20.50 -16.17 -21.22
N ASP A 424 20.15 -17.20 -20.46
CA ASP A 424 19.11 -18.17 -20.82
C ASP A 424 17.71 -17.51 -20.90
N ARG A 425 17.28 -17.18 -22.12
CA ARG A 425 16.02 -16.50 -22.40
C ARG A 425 14.78 -17.33 -22.02
N SER A 426 14.89 -18.65 -22.10
CA SER A 426 13.83 -19.61 -21.75
C SER A 426 13.37 -19.50 -20.30
N VAL A 427 14.28 -19.23 -19.35
CA VAL A 427 13.95 -19.11 -17.92
C VAL A 427 12.97 -17.96 -17.66
N ILE A 428 13.04 -16.89 -18.46
CA ILE A 428 12.15 -15.74 -18.37
C ILE A 428 10.87 -15.98 -19.18
N GLU A 429 10.98 -16.57 -20.38
CA GLU A 429 9.83 -16.86 -21.24
C GLU A 429 8.88 -17.92 -20.64
N ASP A 430 9.40 -18.90 -19.89
CA ASP A 430 8.62 -19.88 -19.11
C ASP A 430 7.95 -19.25 -17.88
N MET A 431 8.54 -18.21 -17.28
CA MET A 431 8.02 -17.55 -16.07
C MET A 431 6.98 -16.47 -16.38
N LEU A 432 7.17 -15.73 -17.49
CA LEU A 432 6.33 -14.60 -17.88
C LEU A 432 5.33 -14.90 -19.01
N GLY A 433 5.44 -16.06 -19.66
CA GLY A 433 4.50 -16.52 -20.68
C GLY A 433 4.59 -15.75 -22.01
N SER A 434 5.49 -16.20 -22.89
CA SER A 434 5.50 -15.85 -24.33
C SER A 434 5.62 -14.36 -24.70
N SER A 435 5.84 -13.45 -23.75
CA SER A 435 6.10 -12.03 -24.03
C SER A 435 7.53 -11.82 -24.53
N THR A 436 7.75 -11.98 -25.84
CA THR A 436 9.06 -11.85 -26.48
C THR A 436 9.53 -10.39 -26.53
N GLY A 437 10.00 -9.84 -25.42
CA GLY A 437 10.55 -8.48 -25.35
C GLY A 437 10.73 -7.96 -23.93
N ILE A 438 11.69 -7.04 -23.75
CA ILE A 438 11.88 -6.32 -22.50
C ILE A 438 10.88 -5.16 -22.45
N SER A 439 9.99 -5.16 -21.46
CA SER A 439 8.99 -4.13 -21.16
C SER A 439 9.17 -3.62 -19.72
N GLU A 440 8.62 -2.45 -19.38
CA GLU A 440 8.77 -1.88 -18.02
C GLU A 440 8.45 -2.87 -16.89
N ASN A 441 7.39 -3.67 -17.06
CA ASN A 441 6.95 -4.65 -16.07
C ASN A 441 7.90 -5.85 -15.90
N ASN A 442 8.81 -6.10 -16.84
CA ASN A 442 9.72 -7.24 -16.82
C ASN A 442 11.21 -6.89 -16.80
N ILE A 443 11.60 -5.62 -16.96
CA ILE A 443 13.01 -5.14 -16.86
C ILE A 443 13.69 -5.69 -15.61
N MET A 444 13.02 -5.67 -14.46
CA MET A 444 13.56 -6.19 -13.20
C MET A 444 13.83 -7.69 -13.23
N SER A 445 12.99 -8.48 -13.91
CA SER A 445 13.21 -9.93 -14.10
C SER A 445 14.41 -10.20 -15.01
N TYR A 446 14.56 -9.44 -16.09
CA TYR A 446 15.73 -9.52 -16.97
C TYR A 446 17.02 -9.12 -16.24
N LEU A 447 16.99 -8.05 -15.44
CA LEU A 447 18.12 -7.63 -14.60
C LEU A 447 18.50 -8.70 -13.56
N GLY A 448 17.55 -9.34 -12.90
CA GLY A 448 17.83 -10.42 -11.94
C GLY A 448 18.53 -11.64 -12.56
N VAL A 449 18.19 -12.01 -13.80
CA VAL A 449 18.88 -13.08 -14.53
C VAL A 449 20.28 -12.65 -14.98
N VAL A 450 20.46 -11.39 -15.40
CA VAL A 450 21.79 -10.80 -15.67
C VAL A 450 22.65 -10.80 -14.40
N GLU A 451 22.08 -10.44 -13.24
CA GLU A 451 22.77 -10.48 -11.95
C GLU A 451 23.20 -11.91 -11.60
N GLN A 452 22.30 -12.89 -11.71
CA GLN A 452 22.64 -14.29 -11.46
C GLN A 452 23.79 -14.77 -12.37
N LYS A 453 23.73 -14.49 -13.69
CA LYS A 453 24.79 -14.87 -14.62
C LYS A 453 26.10 -14.11 -14.36
N THR A 454 26.03 -12.85 -13.92
CA THR A 454 27.21 -12.07 -13.51
C THR A 454 27.86 -12.72 -12.29
N ASN A 455 27.08 -13.10 -11.28
CA ASN A 455 27.56 -13.77 -10.07
C ASN A 455 28.15 -15.17 -10.36
N GLU A 456 27.53 -15.94 -11.27
CA GLU A 456 28.08 -17.21 -11.78
C GLU A 456 29.46 -17.00 -12.43
N LEU A 457 29.59 -16.01 -13.31
CA LEU A 457 30.86 -15.70 -14.00
C LEU A 457 31.93 -15.16 -13.04
N LEU A 458 31.57 -14.30 -12.08
CA LEU A 458 32.49 -13.82 -11.03
C LEU A 458 32.99 -14.95 -10.13
N ALA A 459 32.13 -15.92 -9.80
CA ALA A 459 32.52 -17.11 -9.04
C ALA A 459 33.48 -18.01 -9.83
N VAL A 460 33.24 -18.20 -11.14
CA VAL A 460 34.18 -18.92 -12.04
C VAL A 460 35.51 -18.19 -12.16
N GLN A 461 35.50 -16.85 -12.31
CA GLN A 461 36.72 -16.05 -12.38
C GLN A 461 37.51 -16.11 -11.07
N ALA A 462 36.84 -16.00 -9.91
CA ALA A 462 37.45 -16.16 -8.59
C ALA A 462 38.08 -17.56 -8.41
N PHE A 463 37.42 -18.61 -8.90
CA PHE A 463 37.97 -19.97 -8.89
C PHE A 463 39.20 -20.13 -9.79
N LEU A 464 39.20 -19.54 -11.00
CA LEU A 464 40.36 -19.55 -11.90
C LEU A 464 41.55 -18.79 -11.28
N TYR A 465 41.33 -17.60 -10.73
CA TYR A 465 42.35 -16.85 -9.99
C TYR A 465 42.91 -17.61 -8.77
N SER A 466 42.11 -18.46 -8.12
CA SER A 466 42.61 -19.32 -7.03
C SER A 466 43.49 -20.49 -7.50
N LYS A 467 43.54 -20.76 -8.81
CA LYS A 467 44.34 -21.82 -9.42
C LYS A 467 45.61 -21.33 -10.13
N ASP A 468 45.72 -20.04 -10.45
CA ASP A 468 46.93 -19.46 -11.01
C ASP A 468 48.04 -19.39 -9.94
N LEU A 469 48.98 -20.34 -10.02
CA LEU A 469 50.11 -20.48 -9.08
C LEU A 469 51.17 -19.37 -9.17
N GLU A 470 51.04 -18.41 -10.11
CA GLU A 470 52.00 -17.34 -10.35
C GLU A 470 51.68 -16.00 -9.65
N LYS A 471 50.54 -15.90 -8.93
CA LYS A 471 50.15 -14.66 -8.22
C LYS A 471 49.95 -14.92 -6.73
N ASP A 472 50.49 -14.02 -5.90
CA ASP A 472 50.38 -14.10 -4.44
C ASP A 472 48.92 -14.13 -3.97
N TYR A 473 48.50 -15.26 -3.40
CA TYR A 473 47.13 -15.51 -3.01
C TYR A 473 46.73 -14.68 -1.76
N ASN A 474 45.92 -13.64 -1.97
CA ASN A 474 45.43 -12.79 -0.90
C ASN A 474 43.90 -12.94 -0.71
N PRO A 475 43.40 -13.49 0.42
CA PRO A 475 41.98 -13.75 0.62
C PRO A 475 41.12 -12.47 0.67
N LYS A 476 41.71 -11.30 0.92
CA LYS A 476 41.00 -10.02 0.86
C LYS A 476 40.65 -9.59 -0.57
N ASP A 477 41.44 -9.99 -1.56
CA ASP A 477 41.22 -9.61 -2.96
C ASP A 477 40.26 -10.56 -3.66
N LEU A 478 40.24 -11.84 -3.24
CA LEU A 478 39.19 -12.79 -3.61
C LEU A 478 37.79 -12.31 -3.15
N ALA A 479 37.68 -11.79 -1.93
CA ALA A 479 36.43 -11.24 -1.41
C ALA A 479 35.94 -10.01 -2.20
N LYS A 480 36.84 -9.13 -2.65
CA LYS A 480 36.51 -8.00 -3.53
C LYS A 480 36.01 -8.49 -4.89
N PHE A 481 36.68 -9.49 -5.48
CA PHE A 481 36.29 -10.07 -6.76
C PHE A 481 34.88 -10.68 -6.72
N LEU A 482 34.55 -11.43 -5.66
CA LEU A 482 33.21 -12.00 -5.47
C LEU A 482 32.12 -10.95 -5.18
N LEU A 483 32.51 -9.75 -4.73
CA LEU A 483 31.63 -8.58 -4.59
C LEU A 483 31.55 -7.72 -5.87
N GLY A 484 32.09 -8.20 -7.00
CA GLY A 484 32.15 -7.45 -8.26
C GLY A 484 33.11 -6.25 -8.26
N GLN A 485 33.86 -6.05 -7.17
CA GLN A 485 34.79 -4.93 -7.01
C GLN A 485 36.14 -5.25 -7.66
N ASN A 486 36.21 -5.08 -8.97
CA ASN A 486 37.45 -5.28 -9.72
C ASN A 486 38.45 -4.14 -9.42
N PRO A 487 39.66 -4.40 -8.88
CA PRO A 487 40.59 -3.35 -8.43
C PRO A 487 41.01 -2.35 -9.52
N GLU A 488 41.04 -2.79 -10.78
CA GLU A 488 41.40 -1.95 -11.93
C GLU A 488 40.27 -0.99 -12.34
N LEU A 489 39.01 -1.38 -12.14
CA LEU A 489 37.85 -0.52 -12.42
C LEU A 489 37.59 0.52 -11.32
N LEU A 490 38.02 0.25 -10.08
CA LEU A 490 37.97 1.23 -8.98
C LEU A 490 38.93 2.43 -9.19
N GLN A 491 39.84 2.39 -10.16
CA GLN A 491 40.61 3.56 -10.60
C GLN A 491 39.86 4.42 -11.65
N GLN A 492 38.87 3.87 -12.34
CA GLN A 492 37.97 4.65 -13.18
C GLN A 492 36.81 5.18 -12.34
N ASN A 493 36.96 6.42 -11.88
CA ASN A 493 35.86 7.19 -11.32
C ASN A 493 34.78 7.42 -12.40
N PHE A 494 33.87 6.46 -12.57
CA PHE A 494 32.61 6.69 -13.26
C PHE A 494 31.76 7.65 -12.41
N SER A 495 31.99 8.95 -12.63
CA SER A 495 31.11 10.00 -12.14
C SER A 495 29.81 9.93 -12.94
N ILE A 496 28.92 9.03 -12.51
CA ILE A 496 27.49 9.13 -12.81
C ILE A 496 27.02 10.39 -12.08
N GLN A 497 27.13 11.54 -12.75
CA GLN A 497 26.45 12.74 -12.29
C GLN A 497 24.95 12.45 -12.42
N PRO A 498 24.16 12.57 -11.33
CA PRO A 498 22.75 12.85 -11.50
C PRO A 498 22.68 14.14 -12.31
N ALA A 499 21.84 14.19 -13.35
CA ALA A 499 21.73 15.38 -14.18
C ALA A 499 21.24 16.57 -13.32
N VAL A 500 22.17 17.45 -12.94
CA VAL A 500 21.86 18.67 -12.20
C VAL A 500 21.21 19.64 -13.17
N ASN A 501 19.88 19.60 -13.20
CA ASN A 501 19.01 20.68 -13.66
C ASN A 501 17.83 20.85 -12.69
N SER A 502 18.07 20.70 -11.39
CA SER A 502 17.17 21.25 -10.38
C SER A 502 17.33 22.78 -10.38
N VAL A 503 16.51 23.47 -11.16
CA VAL A 503 16.23 24.89 -10.94
C VAL A 503 15.64 25.01 -9.53
N ASP A 504 16.17 25.92 -8.72
CA ASP A 504 15.78 26.09 -7.32
C ASP A 504 14.27 26.38 -7.16
N TYR A 505 13.51 25.34 -6.79
CA TYR A 505 12.17 25.46 -6.22
C TYR A 505 12.14 24.75 -4.86
N ASP A 506 11.61 25.44 -3.84
CA ASP A 506 11.53 24.97 -2.46
C ASP A 506 10.59 23.74 -2.34
N THR A 507 11.13 22.53 -2.48
CA THR A 507 10.40 21.27 -2.25
C THR A 507 10.53 20.83 -0.78
N GLU A 508 9.87 21.56 0.12
CA GLU A 508 9.60 21.11 1.50
C GLU A 508 8.37 20.18 1.54
N GLU A 509 8.44 19.07 0.82
CA GLU A 509 7.55 17.94 1.04
C GLU A 509 8.35 16.63 0.92
N SER A 510 8.63 16.03 2.09
CA SER A 510 9.29 14.72 2.14
C SER A 510 8.28 13.65 1.69
N PRO A 511 8.70 12.63 0.93
CA PRO A 511 7.78 11.60 0.45
C PRO A 511 7.12 10.89 1.63
N LEU A 512 5.80 10.77 1.58
CA LEU A 512 4.97 10.05 2.54
C LEU A 512 5.37 8.57 2.60
N THR A 513 6.25 8.23 3.53
CA THR A 513 6.47 6.85 3.95
C THR A 513 5.47 6.47 5.03
N ASP A 514 4.99 5.23 4.95
CA ASP A 514 3.84 4.60 5.62
C ASP A 514 3.95 4.44 7.16
N GLU A 515 4.58 5.39 7.85
CA GLU A 515 4.97 5.34 9.27
C GLU A 515 4.26 6.39 10.16
N GLU A 516 3.34 7.21 9.61
CA GLU A 516 2.65 8.26 10.39
C GLU A 516 1.49 7.75 11.28
N ASP A 517 1.00 6.53 11.08
CA ASP A 517 -0.14 5.97 11.84
C ASP A 517 0.20 5.47 13.26
N ARG A 518 1.44 5.65 13.73
CA ARG A 518 1.85 5.27 15.09
C ARG A 518 1.81 6.45 16.06
N PRO A 519 1.09 6.36 17.20
CA PRO A 519 1.07 7.45 18.19
C PRO A 519 2.47 7.69 18.79
N LEU A 520 3.03 8.85 18.47
CA LEU A 520 4.37 9.30 18.89
C LEU A 520 4.52 9.39 20.41
N SER A 521 5.67 8.96 20.93
CA SER A 521 6.01 9.14 22.35
C SER A 521 6.21 10.61 22.70
N GLN A 522 5.87 11.00 23.94
CA GLN A 522 6.06 12.38 24.44
C GLN A 522 7.50 12.89 24.25
N GLY A 523 8.50 12.00 24.34
CA GLY A 523 9.91 12.34 24.11
C GLY A 523 10.28 12.54 22.63
N GLU A 524 9.58 11.88 21.71
CA GLU A 524 9.76 12.02 20.26
C GLU A 524 9.08 13.28 19.76
N LEU A 525 7.84 13.53 20.20
CA LEU A 525 7.08 14.75 19.92
C LEU A 525 7.87 16.02 20.34
N ARG A 526 8.55 15.97 21.49
CA ARG A 526 9.41 17.08 21.94
C ARG A 526 10.61 17.32 21.01
N LYS A 527 11.18 16.26 20.43
CA LYS A 527 12.30 16.36 19.48
C LYS A 527 11.85 16.89 18.12
N THR A 528 10.72 16.42 17.58
CA THR A 528 10.17 16.96 16.32
C THR A 528 9.75 18.42 16.47
N ILE A 529 9.14 18.82 17.59
CA ILE A 529 8.84 20.24 17.87
C ILE A 529 10.13 21.07 17.94
N MET A 530 11.15 20.64 18.68
CA MET A 530 12.44 21.36 18.69
C MET A 530 13.08 21.46 17.30
N LYS A 531 13.03 20.39 16.49
CA LYS A 531 13.57 20.39 15.12
C LYS A 531 12.81 21.39 14.22
N LYS A 532 11.47 21.43 14.29
CA LYS A 532 10.64 22.42 13.57
C LYS A 532 10.90 23.86 14.03
N VAL A 533 11.09 24.11 15.33
CA VAL A 533 11.45 25.44 15.86
C VAL A 533 12.83 25.89 15.35
N LEU A 534 13.84 25.01 15.41
CA LEU A 534 15.18 25.31 14.90
C LEU A 534 15.18 25.58 13.38
N HIS A 535 14.40 24.84 12.59
CA HIS A 535 14.27 25.11 11.16
C HIS A 535 13.59 26.47 10.88
N ARG A 536 12.53 26.80 11.63
CA ARG A 536 11.86 28.10 11.53
C ARG A 536 12.81 29.26 11.89
N GLU A 537 13.62 29.11 12.93
CA GLU A 537 14.64 30.11 13.28
C GLU A 537 15.73 30.25 12.22
N SER A 538 16.20 29.15 11.61
CA SER A 538 17.16 29.23 10.50
C SER A 538 16.59 29.93 9.27
N SER A 539 15.34 29.64 8.90
CA SER A 539 14.67 30.27 7.74
C SER A 539 14.45 31.77 7.96
N ILE A 540 14.06 32.19 9.18
CA ILE A 540 13.95 33.61 9.55
C ILE A 540 15.31 34.33 9.44
N ARG A 541 16.40 33.69 9.89
CA ARG A 541 17.76 34.24 9.76
C ARG A 541 18.22 34.34 8.30
N GLN A 542 17.87 33.38 7.45
CA GLN A 542 18.17 33.45 6.01
C GLN A 542 17.37 34.55 5.30
N GLY A 543 16.08 34.73 5.65
CA GLY A 543 15.24 35.83 5.16
C GLY A 543 15.81 37.21 5.52
N ALA A 544 16.23 37.41 6.77
CA ALA A 544 16.88 38.65 7.21
C ALA A 544 18.17 38.96 6.43
N ASN A 545 18.99 37.94 6.14
CA ASN A 545 20.20 38.09 5.34
C ASN A 545 19.91 38.38 3.85
N LYS A 546 18.85 37.82 3.27
CA LYS A 546 18.40 38.15 1.89
C LYS A 546 17.94 39.62 1.82
N ALA A 547 17.15 40.10 2.78
CA ALA A 547 16.70 41.50 2.84
C ALA A 547 17.86 42.50 2.95
N SER A 548 18.86 42.22 3.80
CA SER A 548 20.04 43.07 3.97
C SER A 548 20.88 43.21 2.67
N LYS A 549 21.04 42.11 1.90
CA LYS A 549 21.72 42.12 0.60
C LYS A 549 20.98 42.92 -0.48
N ILE A 550 19.64 42.96 -0.44
CA ILE A 550 18.84 43.76 -1.39
C ILE A 550 19.01 45.26 -1.12
N SER A 551 19.03 45.66 0.16
CA SER A 551 19.27 47.06 0.56
C SER A 551 20.61 47.59 0.05
N GLN A 552 21.70 46.82 0.20
CA GLN A 552 23.03 47.21 -0.32
C GLN A 552 23.09 47.34 -1.85
N ARG A 553 22.30 46.56 -2.61
CA ARG A 553 22.25 46.66 -4.08
C ARG A 553 21.51 47.91 -4.57
N PHE A 554 20.57 48.46 -3.81
CA PHE A 554 19.86 49.68 -4.19
C PHE A 554 20.70 50.95 -4.00
N ASP A 555 21.51 51.03 -2.94
CA ASP A 555 22.39 52.18 -2.69
C ASP A 555 23.52 52.29 -3.74
N GLY A 556 24.05 51.15 -4.20
CA GLY A 556 25.10 51.12 -5.22
C GLY A 556 24.69 51.65 -6.60
N ARG A 557 23.37 51.70 -6.90
CA ARG A 557 22.87 52.08 -8.23
C ARG A 557 22.48 53.56 -8.36
N ARG A 558 22.56 54.36 -7.28
CA ARG A 558 22.29 55.81 -7.29
C ARG A 558 23.52 56.71 -7.45
N ARG A 559 24.74 56.16 -7.54
CA ARG A 559 26.01 56.94 -7.57
C ARG A 559 26.76 56.96 -8.91
N SER A 560 26.16 56.46 -10.00
CA SER A 560 26.88 56.21 -11.26
C SER A 560 26.25 56.84 -12.51
N VAL A 561 25.39 57.85 -12.35
CA VAL A 561 24.85 58.65 -13.47
C VAL A 561 24.85 60.15 -13.11
N GLU A 562 26.03 60.75 -13.17
CA GLU A 562 26.23 62.20 -13.34
C GLU A 562 27.36 62.39 -14.38
N ASP A 563 26.98 62.80 -15.59
CA ASP A 563 27.64 63.72 -16.56
C ASP A 563 29.18 63.70 -16.79
N PRO A 564 29.65 63.84 -18.05
CA PRO A 564 29.67 65.18 -18.65
C PRO A 564 29.39 65.33 -20.16
N LEU A 565 28.71 66.44 -20.46
CA LEU A 565 28.81 67.34 -21.62
C LEU A 565 29.98 67.12 -22.61
N ILE A 566 29.64 66.94 -23.90
CA ILE A 566 29.90 67.87 -25.03
C ILE A 566 29.04 67.44 -26.24
#